data_AF-G4TUA7-F1
#
_entry.id   AF-G4TUA7-F1
#
_cell.length_a   1.000
_cell.length_b   1.000
_cell.length_c   1.000
_cell.angle_alpha   90.00
_cell.angle_beta   90.00
_cell.angle_gamma   90.00
#
_symmetry.space_group_name_H-M   'P 1'
#
loop_
_entity.id
_entity.type
_entity.pdbx_description
1 polymer ?
#
loop_
_entity_poly.entity_id
_entity_poly.type
_entity_poly.pdbx_seq_one_letter_code
_entity_poly.pdbx_strand_id
1 'polypeptide(L)'
;MRFTSFVMVLASVTFLVSAAPFPSPAGDHRLEIAHHDQAAEHHRSQAAYHGTQLHAHLSAAAVEQSRGDWKSAEAHTVQAMNHNTLMTQHRSRYTYHTQQAAHHRQQLNAARSIEELD
;
A
#
# COMPACT_ATOMS: atom_id res chain seq x y z
N MET A 1 -76.34 7.12 -28.09
CA MET A 1 -75.01 7.74 -28.27
C MET A 1 -74.32 7.80 -26.92
N ARG A 2 -73.23 7.04 -26.74
CA ARG A 2 -71.97 7.43 -26.06
C ARG A 2 -71.08 6.19 -26.01
N PHE A 3 -70.14 6.16 -26.96
CA PHE A 3 -69.01 5.26 -27.00
C PHE A 3 -68.06 5.63 -25.85
N THR A 4 -67.66 4.64 -25.06
CA THR A 4 -66.48 4.75 -24.18
C THR A 4 -65.53 3.61 -24.52
N SER A 5 -64.65 3.89 -25.47
CA SER A 5 -63.34 3.26 -25.57
C SER A 5 -62.45 3.86 -24.48
N PHE A 6 -61.57 3.08 -23.85
CA PHE A 6 -60.11 3.31 -23.90
C PHE A 6 -59.37 2.25 -23.05
N VAL A 7 -58.83 1.28 -23.79
CA VAL A 7 -57.48 0.69 -23.71
C VAL A 7 -56.85 0.50 -22.32
N MET A 8 -56.89 -0.76 -21.93
CA MET A 8 -56.01 -1.41 -20.95
C MET A 8 -54.55 -1.28 -21.40
N VAL A 9 -53.72 -0.53 -20.67
CA VAL A 9 -52.26 -0.56 -20.84
C VAL A 9 -51.66 -1.21 -19.60
N LEU A 10 -51.48 -2.54 -19.66
CA LEU A 10 -50.59 -3.26 -18.76
C LEU A 10 -49.16 -2.92 -19.20
N ALA A 11 -48.53 -1.96 -18.54
CA ALA A 11 -47.10 -1.73 -18.70
C ALA A 11 -46.35 -2.80 -17.88
N SER A 12 -46.04 -3.91 -18.53
CA SER A 12 -45.09 -4.90 -18.03
C SER A 12 -43.69 -4.28 -17.98
N VAL A 13 -43.31 -3.72 -16.82
CA VAL A 13 -41.92 -3.37 -16.56
C VAL A 13 -41.17 -4.67 -16.30
N THR A 14 -40.63 -5.25 -17.36
CA THR A 14 -39.59 -6.26 -17.25
C THR A 14 -38.41 -5.62 -16.53
N PHE A 15 -38.22 -5.97 -15.26
CA PHE A 15 -36.95 -5.78 -14.57
C PHE A 15 -35.91 -6.61 -15.33
N LEU A 16 -35.20 -5.97 -16.26
CA LEU A 16 -33.89 -6.43 -16.71
C LEU A 16 -32.95 -6.27 -15.52
N VAL A 17 -32.94 -7.29 -14.66
CA VAL A 17 -31.84 -7.54 -13.72
C VAL A 17 -30.62 -7.76 -14.60
N SER A 18 -29.89 -6.67 -14.85
CA SER A 18 -28.54 -6.75 -15.38
C SER A 18 -27.75 -7.61 -14.40
N ALA A 19 -27.43 -8.83 -14.80
CA ALA A 19 -26.45 -9.69 -14.14
C ALA A 19 -25.04 -9.11 -14.38
N ALA A 20 -24.85 -7.83 -14.10
CA ALA A 20 -23.53 -7.31 -13.83
C ALA A 20 -23.05 -8.06 -12.58
N PRO A 21 -21.93 -8.80 -12.63
CA PRO A 21 -21.39 -9.42 -11.43
C PRO A 21 -21.19 -8.30 -10.41
N PHE A 22 -21.85 -8.42 -9.25
CA PHE A 22 -21.51 -7.57 -8.12
C PHE A 22 -19.99 -7.67 -7.92
N PRO A 23 -19.26 -6.56 -7.78
CA PRO A 23 -17.84 -6.63 -7.48
C PRO A 23 -17.70 -7.47 -6.21
N SER A 24 -17.15 -8.68 -6.35
CA SER A 24 -16.87 -9.52 -5.19
C SER A 24 -15.88 -8.75 -4.31
N PRO A 25 -16.14 -8.61 -2.99
CA PRO A 25 -15.20 -8.00 -2.06
C PRO A 25 -13.79 -8.60 -2.16
N ALA A 26 -13.67 -9.84 -2.63
CA ALA A 26 -12.41 -10.54 -2.82
C ALA A 26 -11.56 -10.01 -4.00
N GLY A 27 -12.17 -9.38 -5.01
CA GLY A 27 -11.44 -8.80 -6.14
C GLY A 27 -10.61 -7.58 -5.75
N ASP A 28 -11.14 -6.78 -4.81
CA ASP A 28 -10.51 -5.56 -4.29
C ASP A 28 -9.32 -5.89 -3.37
N HIS A 29 -9.51 -6.81 -2.43
CA HIS A 29 -8.46 -7.17 -1.47
C HIS A 29 -7.23 -7.83 -2.11
N ARG A 30 -7.37 -8.58 -3.21
CA ARG A 30 -6.19 -9.15 -3.91
C ARG A 30 -5.33 -8.08 -4.55
N LEU A 31 -5.95 -7.05 -5.13
CA LEU A 31 -5.24 -5.90 -5.70
C LEU A 31 -4.54 -5.10 -4.60
N GLU A 32 -5.22 -4.86 -3.48
CA GLU A 32 -4.62 -4.15 -2.35
C GLU A 32 -3.45 -4.89 -1.70
N ILE A 33 -3.50 -6.23 -1.61
CA ILE A 33 -2.35 -7.03 -1.17
C ILE A 33 -1.15 -6.79 -2.09
N ALA A 34 -1.34 -6.88 -3.41
CA ALA A 34 -0.26 -6.70 -4.37
C ALA A 34 0.32 -5.27 -4.30
N HIS A 35 -0.55 -4.27 -4.20
CA HIS A 35 -0.16 -2.87 -4.03
C HIS A 35 0.67 -2.66 -2.77
N HIS A 36 0.22 -3.17 -1.62
CA HIS A 36 0.94 -3.03 -0.36
C HIS A 36 2.22 -3.86 -0.30
N ASP A 37 2.26 -5.06 -0.87
CA ASP A 37 3.50 -5.84 -0.97
C ASP A 37 4.55 -5.10 -1.83
N GLN A 38 4.13 -4.50 -2.95
CA GLN A 38 5.03 -3.69 -3.78
C GLN A 38 5.53 -2.44 -3.05
N ALA A 39 4.64 -1.73 -2.36
CA ALA A 39 5.01 -0.55 -1.57
C ALA A 39 5.96 -0.90 -0.41
N ALA A 40 5.74 -2.03 0.26
CA ALA A 40 6.63 -2.56 1.27
C ALA A 40 8.02 -2.80 0.67
N GLU A 41 8.11 -3.55 -0.44
CA GLU A 41 9.39 -3.85 -1.09
C GLU A 41 10.14 -2.57 -1.52
N HIS A 42 9.41 -1.60 -2.07
CA HIS A 42 9.98 -0.29 -2.39
C HIS A 42 10.60 0.37 -1.15
N HIS A 43 9.88 0.42 -0.03
CA HIS A 43 10.40 1.02 1.20
C HIS A 43 11.51 0.21 1.85
N ARG A 44 11.51 -1.12 1.72
CA ARG A 44 12.63 -1.98 2.14
C ARG A 44 13.90 -1.60 1.38
N SER A 45 13.79 -1.45 0.06
CA SER A 45 14.90 -1.04 -0.81
C SER A 45 15.41 0.36 -0.48
N GLN A 46 14.51 1.33 -0.24
CA GLN A 46 14.89 2.69 0.17
C GLN A 46 15.58 2.71 1.54
N ALA A 47 15.12 1.92 2.50
CA ALA A 47 15.79 1.78 3.80
C ALA A 47 17.21 1.22 3.64
N ALA A 48 17.41 0.22 2.77
CA ALA A 48 18.73 -0.34 2.49
C ALA A 48 19.66 0.69 1.82
N TYR A 49 19.14 1.46 0.87
CA TYR A 49 19.88 2.55 0.23
C TYR A 49 20.36 3.57 1.27
N HIS A 50 19.46 4.07 2.11
CA HIS A 50 19.83 5.04 3.15
C HIS A 50 20.74 4.45 4.23
N GLY A 51 20.60 3.16 4.57
CA GLY A 51 21.56 2.47 5.44
C GLY A 51 22.96 2.43 4.85
N THR A 52 23.08 2.24 3.53
CA THR A 52 24.36 2.28 2.81
C THR A 52 24.97 3.69 2.84
N GLN A 53 24.16 4.72 2.57
CA GLN A 53 24.62 6.12 2.60
C GLN A 53 25.03 6.56 4.02
N LEU A 54 24.28 6.15 5.04
CA LEU A 54 24.63 6.34 6.45
C LEU A 54 26.03 5.79 6.73
N HIS A 55 26.30 4.55 6.35
CA HIS A 55 27.60 3.92 6.60
C HIS A 55 28.74 4.61 5.84
N ALA A 56 28.50 5.01 4.58
CA ALA A 56 29.47 5.75 3.78
C ALA A 56 29.84 7.09 4.44
N HIS A 57 28.85 7.86 4.91
CA HIS A 57 29.09 9.13 5.58
C HIS A 57 29.80 8.98 6.93
N LEU A 58 29.44 7.98 7.73
CA LEU A 58 30.16 7.72 8.98
C LEU A 58 31.63 7.34 8.73
N SER A 59 31.89 6.54 7.70
CA SER A 59 33.25 6.17 7.31
C SER A 59 34.05 7.39 6.85
N ALA A 60 33.44 8.25 6.02
CA ALA A 60 34.07 9.49 5.58
C ALA A 60 34.34 10.44 6.76
N ALA A 61 33.39 10.59 7.69
CA ALA A 61 33.59 11.40 8.89
C ALA A 61 34.81 10.92 9.71
N ALA A 62 34.95 9.62 9.91
CA ALA A 62 36.10 9.05 10.62
C ALA A 62 37.43 9.33 9.90
N VAL A 63 37.45 9.25 8.57
CA VAL A 63 38.62 9.60 7.75
C VAL A 63 38.99 11.08 7.92
N GLU A 64 38.01 11.99 7.82
CA GLU A 64 38.30 13.43 7.95
C GLU A 64 38.71 13.82 9.39
N GLN A 65 38.16 13.18 10.42
CA GLN A 65 38.65 13.34 11.80
C GLN A 65 40.12 12.92 11.94
N SER A 66 40.50 11.80 11.32
CA SER A 66 41.89 11.32 11.37
C SER A 66 42.88 12.28 10.68
N ARG A 67 42.39 13.09 9.75
CA ARG A 67 43.16 14.13 9.05
C ARG A 67 43.16 15.48 9.78
N GLY A 68 42.39 15.61 10.87
CA GLY A 68 42.21 16.85 11.61
C GLY A 68 41.22 17.83 10.98
N ASP A 69 40.49 17.43 9.93
CA ASP A 69 39.43 18.26 9.34
C ASP A 69 38.10 18.03 10.04
N TRP A 70 37.96 18.66 11.20
CA TRP A 70 36.76 18.57 12.04
C TRP A 70 35.51 19.14 11.36
N LYS A 71 35.66 20.15 10.50
CA LYS A 71 34.53 20.78 9.82
C LYS A 71 33.93 19.84 8.78
N SER A 72 34.76 19.19 7.98
CA SER A 72 34.30 18.20 7.00
C SER A 72 33.73 16.95 7.68
N ALA A 73 34.35 16.52 8.78
CA ALA A 73 33.82 15.41 9.59
C ALA A 73 32.42 15.70 10.16
N GLU A 74 32.20 16.91 10.69
CA GLU A 74 30.89 17.33 11.18
C GLU A 74 29.85 17.34 10.05
N ALA A 75 30.19 17.87 8.88
CA ALA A 75 29.30 17.87 7.72
C ALA A 75 28.87 16.44 7.33
N HIS A 76 29.80 15.49 7.30
CA HIS A 76 29.48 14.08 7.05
C HIS A 76 28.63 13.46 8.17
N THR A 77 28.89 13.82 9.43
CA THR A 77 28.08 13.35 10.57
C THR A 77 26.64 13.81 10.47
N VAL A 78 26.39 15.06 10.08
CA VAL A 78 25.03 15.59 9.83
C VAL A 78 24.34 14.81 8.71
N GLN A 79 25.04 14.51 7.61
CA GLN A 79 24.46 13.71 6.53
C GLN A 79 24.15 12.28 6.96
N ALA A 80 25.02 11.67 7.76
CA ALA A 80 24.75 10.38 8.37
C ALA A 80 23.46 10.41 9.21
N MET A 81 23.27 11.42 10.06
CA MET A 81 22.04 11.58 10.86
C MET A 81 20.78 11.70 10.00
N ASN A 82 20.86 12.46 8.90
CA ASN A 82 19.76 12.59 7.93
C ASN A 82 19.42 11.23 7.31
N HIS A 83 20.41 10.49 6.84
CA HIS A 83 20.20 9.16 6.26
C HIS A 83 19.69 8.14 7.29
N ASN A 84 20.12 8.21 8.55
CA ASN A 84 19.58 7.38 9.60
C ASN A 84 18.07 7.66 9.84
N THR A 85 17.69 8.93 9.82
CA THR A 85 16.28 9.35 9.94
C THR A 85 15.44 8.81 8.79
N LEU A 86 15.91 8.99 7.55
CA LEU A 86 15.22 8.49 6.35
C LEU A 86 15.13 6.96 6.34
N MET A 87 16.21 6.25 6.66
CA MET A 87 16.21 4.79 6.79
C MET A 87 15.13 4.34 7.79
N THR A 88 15.06 4.98 8.95
CA THR A 88 14.08 4.66 9.99
C THR A 88 12.66 4.91 9.49
N GLN A 89 12.42 6.05 8.83
CA GLN A 89 11.12 6.36 8.24
C GLN A 89 10.69 5.30 7.22
N HIS A 90 11.58 4.89 6.33
CA HIS A 90 11.29 3.85 5.34
C HIS A 90 11.02 2.48 5.97
N ARG A 91 11.75 2.11 7.04
CA ARG A 91 11.44 0.90 7.82
C ARG A 91 10.05 0.95 8.44
N SER A 92 9.65 2.08 9.00
CA SER A 92 8.30 2.24 9.56
C SER A 92 7.22 2.08 8.47
N ARG A 93 7.44 2.64 7.28
CA ARG A 93 6.50 2.50 6.15
C ARG A 93 6.45 1.07 5.61
N TYR A 94 7.60 0.38 5.53
CA TYR A 94 7.64 -1.04 5.20
C TYR A 94 6.77 -1.86 6.16
N THR A 95 6.92 -1.64 7.46
CA THR A 95 6.11 -2.32 8.49
C THR A 95 4.62 -2.01 8.31
N TYR A 96 4.26 -0.75 8.09
CA TYR A 96 2.87 -0.35 7.84
C TYR A 96 2.26 -1.10 6.65
N HIS A 97 2.93 -1.10 5.49
CA HIS A 97 2.40 -1.78 4.31
C HIS A 97 2.34 -3.29 4.47
N THR A 98 3.32 -3.90 5.16
CA THR A 98 3.28 -5.33 5.48
C THR A 98 2.07 -5.69 6.34
N GLN A 99 1.72 -4.84 7.31
CA GLN A 99 0.53 -5.01 8.14
C GLN A 99 -0.77 -4.84 7.34
N GLN A 100 -0.84 -3.86 6.43
CA GLN A 100 -2.02 -3.69 5.57
C GLN A 100 -2.21 -4.88 4.62
N ALA A 101 -1.14 -5.37 4.00
CA ALA A 101 -1.21 -6.58 3.19
C ALA A 101 -1.68 -7.81 4.01
N ALA A 102 -1.21 -7.95 5.25
CA ALA A 102 -1.68 -8.99 6.16
C ALA A 102 -3.17 -8.84 6.49
N HIS A 103 -3.65 -7.61 6.72
CA HIS A 103 -5.07 -7.32 6.96
C HIS A 103 -5.94 -7.78 5.77
N HIS A 104 -5.58 -7.41 4.54
CA HIS A 104 -6.34 -7.83 3.37
C HIS A 104 -6.30 -9.35 3.14
N ARG A 105 -5.18 -10.03 3.45
CA ARG A 105 -5.12 -11.51 3.43
C ARG A 105 -6.11 -12.13 4.43
N GLN A 106 -6.27 -11.54 5.61
CA GLN A 106 -7.26 -12.00 6.59
C GLN A 106 -8.69 -11.85 6.06
N GLN A 107 -9.02 -10.73 5.42
CA GLN A 107 -10.35 -10.51 4.84
C GLN A 107 -10.69 -11.53 3.75
N LEU A 108 -9.72 -11.87 2.89
CA LEU A 108 -9.91 -12.91 1.87
C LEU A 108 -10.17 -14.29 2.47
N ASN A 109 -9.45 -14.64 3.54
CA ASN A 109 -9.63 -15.93 4.21
C ASN A 109 -10.98 -16.00 4.93
N ALA A 110 -11.41 -14.91 5.57
CA ALA A 110 -12.72 -14.81 6.21
C ALA A 110 -13.85 -14.95 5.18
N ALA A 111 -13.76 -14.27 4.03
CA ALA A 111 -14.73 -14.38 2.96
C ALA A 111 -14.87 -15.82 2.43
N ARG A 112 -13.73 -16.51 2.19
CA ARG A 112 -13.73 -17.94 1.79
C ARG A 112 -14.39 -18.83 2.83
N SER A 113 -14.11 -18.62 4.12
CA SER A 113 -14.71 -19.44 5.17
C SER A 113 -16.23 -19.30 5.28
N ILE A 114 -16.80 -18.17 4.84
CA ILE A 114 -18.26 -17.97 4.79
C ILE A 114 -18.84 -18.65 3.55
N GLU A 115 -18.20 -18.49 2.38
CA GLU A 115 -18.63 -19.15 1.14
C GLU A 115 -18.58 -20.68 1.22
N GLU A 116 -17.71 -21.26 2.07
CA GLU A 116 -17.64 -22.71 2.32
C GLU A 116 -18.70 -23.24 3.30
N LEU A 117 -19.51 -22.35 3.91
CA LEU A 117 -20.58 -22.71 4.86
C LEU A 117 -21.99 -22.65 4.25
N ASP A 118 -22.15 -22.06 3.07
CA ASP A 118 -23.40 -22.04 2.27
C ASP A 118 -23.42 -23.17 1.21
#